data_AF-A0A1X2FFI2-F1
#
_entry.id   AF-A0A1X2FFI2-F1
#
_cell.length_a   1.000
_cell.length_b   1.000
_cell.length_c   1.000
_cell.angle_alpha   90.00
_cell.angle_beta   90.00
_cell.angle_gamma   90.00
#
_symmetry.space_group_name_H-M   'P 1'
#
loop_
_entity.id
_entity.type
_entity.pdbx_description
1 polymer ?
#
loop_
_entity_poly.entity_id
_entity_poly.type
_entity_poly.pdbx_seq_one_letter_code
_entity_poly.pdbx_strand_id
1 'polypeptide(L)'
;MDFWMRNPDYLADELITQVENGAITDSYLKTAQALLDDPEPDLRWYPTPRWLYGAYEAIDDAVALLETYGLAIFRRSGEPGSKSQRNSLFLTARGAASVAELATDPVLGWYVRQAELVSLVAGDTVGSKLKERQYEQATYAGTELGLRIASIADGVRVRLQAMTTQSNGGLEGDGE
;
A
#
# COMPACT_ATOMS: atom_id res chain seq x y z
N MET A 1 -5.06 1.62 -1.97
CA MET A 1 -3.83 2.44 -1.91
C MET A 1 -3.46 2.68 -0.46
N ASP A 2 -4.16 3.54 0.29
CA ASP A 2 -3.91 3.77 1.73
C ASP A 2 -4.00 2.48 2.59
N PHE A 3 -4.88 1.54 2.22
CA PHE A 3 -4.97 0.23 2.89
C PHE A 3 -3.62 -0.50 2.97
N TRP A 4 -2.92 -0.67 1.85
CA TRP A 4 -1.65 -1.39 1.82
C TRP A 4 -0.50 -0.62 2.47
N MET A 5 -0.56 0.72 2.45
CA MET A 5 0.38 1.58 3.18
C MET A 5 0.34 1.31 4.70
N ARG A 6 -0.86 1.08 5.24
CA ARG A 6 -1.10 0.88 6.68
C ARG A 6 -1.07 -0.58 7.13
N ASN A 7 -1.11 -1.53 6.20
CA ASN A 7 -1.16 -2.96 6.48
C ASN A 7 -0.08 -3.68 5.65
N PRO A 8 1.20 -3.64 6.08
CA PRO A 8 2.33 -4.12 5.29
C PRO A 8 2.32 -5.64 5.08
N ASP A 9 1.66 -6.40 5.96
CA ASP A 9 1.42 -7.83 5.79
C ASP A 9 0.50 -8.14 4.61
N TYR A 10 -0.54 -7.33 4.37
CA TYR A 10 -1.37 -7.46 3.16
C TYR A 10 -0.62 -7.04 1.90
N LEU A 11 0.28 -6.05 1.99
CA LEU A 11 1.14 -5.68 0.87
C LEU A 11 2.13 -6.82 0.54
N ALA A 12 2.68 -7.48 1.56
CA ALA A 12 3.56 -8.63 1.39
C ALA A 12 2.85 -9.81 0.70
N ASP A 13 1.60 -10.10 1.09
CA ASP A 13 0.80 -11.16 0.47
C ASP A 13 0.51 -10.89 -1.02
N GLU A 14 0.27 -9.62 -1.38
CA GLU A 14 0.08 -9.21 -2.77
C GLU A 14 1.37 -9.33 -3.60
N LEU A 15 2.54 -8.98 -3.03
CA LEU A 15 3.82 -9.21 -3.71
C LEU A 15 4.05 -10.70 -3.97
N ILE A 16 3.77 -11.56 -2.98
CA ILE A 16 3.87 -13.02 -3.15
C ILE A 16 2.92 -13.50 -4.24
N THR A 17 1.69 -13.00 -4.26
CA THR A 17 0.68 -13.35 -5.29
C THR A 17 1.13 -12.93 -6.70
N GLN A 18 1.78 -11.77 -6.84
CA GLN A 18 2.31 -11.33 -8.13
C GLN A 18 3.53 -12.12 -8.58
N VAL A 19 4.38 -12.55 -7.66
CA VAL A 19 5.47 -13.51 -7.96
C VAL A 19 4.88 -14.84 -8.42
N GLU A 20 3.90 -15.39 -7.69
CA GLU A 20 3.21 -16.64 -8.03
C GLU A 20 2.64 -16.65 -9.45
N ASN A 21 2.03 -15.53 -9.82
CA ASN A 21 1.41 -15.35 -11.14
C ASN A 21 2.43 -14.99 -12.24
N GLY A 22 3.73 -14.89 -11.92
CA GLY A 22 4.79 -14.50 -12.84
C GLY A 22 4.72 -13.04 -13.30
N ALA A 23 3.98 -12.18 -12.60
CA ALA A 23 3.83 -10.77 -12.93
C ALA A 23 5.05 -9.93 -12.51
N ILE A 24 5.73 -10.35 -11.45
CA ILE A 24 7.00 -9.76 -10.97
C ILE A 24 8.00 -10.87 -10.66
N THR A 25 9.28 -10.52 -10.57
CA THR A 25 10.37 -11.48 -10.31
C THR A 25 10.44 -11.93 -8.84
N ASP A 26 10.91 -13.17 -8.64
CA ASP A 26 11.15 -13.78 -7.32
C ASP A 26 12.06 -12.95 -6.39
N SER A 27 12.82 -11.99 -6.90
CA SER A 27 13.61 -11.08 -6.05
C SER A 27 12.74 -10.31 -5.06
N TYR A 28 11.45 -10.10 -5.37
CA TYR A 28 10.49 -9.44 -4.48
C TYR A 28 10.07 -10.30 -3.28
N LEU A 29 10.38 -11.60 -3.24
CA LEU A 29 10.15 -12.42 -2.04
C LEU A 29 10.96 -11.91 -0.83
N LYS A 30 12.18 -11.41 -1.06
CA LYS A 30 12.98 -10.76 0.00
C LYS A 30 12.33 -9.45 0.47
N THR A 31 11.69 -8.71 -0.43
CA THR A 31 10.94 -7.50 -0.09
C THR A 31 9.68 -7.85 0.72
N ALA A 32 8.96 -8.91 0.36
CA ALA A 32 7.82 -9.40 1.12
C ALA A 32 8.23 -9.85 2.53
N GLN A 33 9.38 -10.51 2.68
CA GLN A 33 9.98 -10.80 3.99
C GLN A 33 10.21 -9.51 4.79
N ALA A 34 10.88 -8.52 4.20
CA ALA A 34 11.20 -7.27 4.87
C ALA A 34 9.95 -6.52 5.35
N LEU A 35 8.86 -6.54 4.58
CA LEU A 35 7.59 -5.93 4.99
C LEU A 35 6.97 -6.56 6.26
N LEU A 36 7.24 -7.84 6.51
CA LEU A 36 6.76 -8.55 7.70
C LEU A 36 7.65 -8.31 8.93
N ASP A 37 8.91 -7.92 8.71
CA ASP A 37 9.94 -7.80 9.74
C ASP A 37 10.25 -6.32 10.09
N ASP A 38 9.97 -5.37 9.19
CA ASP A 38 10.16 -3.92 9.34
C ASP A 38 8.82 -3.17 9.30
N PRO A 39 8.04 -3.19 10.41
CA PRO A 39 6.74 -2.52 10.47
C PRO A 39 6.88 -1.00 10.39
N GLU A 40 5.74 -0.31 10.19
CA GLU A 40 5.67 1.16 10.15
C GLU A 40 6.46 1.80 11.31
N PRO A 41 7.34 2.79 11.05
CA PRO A 41 8.05 3.51 12.09
C PRO A 41 7.10 4.11 13.13
N ASP A 42 7.43 3.99 14.42
CA ASP A 42 6.62 4.54 15.51
C ASP A 42 6.72 6.07 15.56
N LEU A 43 5.93 6.71 14.68
CA LEU A 43 5.73 8.15 14.62
C LEU A 43 4.40 8.47 15.28
N ARG A 44 4.41 8.82 16.57
CA ARG A 44 3.27 9.31 17.37
C ARG A 44 1.90 8.97 16.77
N TRP A 45 1.51 7.72 16.98
CA TRP A 45 0.33 7.09 16.43
C TRP A 45 -0.97 7.82 16.82
N TYR A 46 -1.73 8.32 15.84
CA TYR A 46 -3.16 8.61 16.01
C TYR A 46 -3.95 7.39 15.49
N PRO A 47 -4.52 6.54 16.36
CA PRO A 47 -5.32 5.41 15.92
C PRO A 47 -6.57 5.93 15.21
N THR A 48 -6.70 5.66 13.92
CA THR A 48 -7.88 6.07 13.14
C THR A 48 -8.91 4.94 13.14
N PRO A 49 -10.16 5.20 13.59
CA PRO A 49 -11.20 4.19 13.64
C PRO A 49 -11.61 3.73 12.22
N ARG A 50 -11.92 2.44 12.05
CA ARG A 50 -12.39 1.87 10.78
C ARG A 50 -13.76 2.43 10.42
N TRP A 51 -13.84 3.25 9.38
CA TRP A 51 -15.08 3.54 8.67
C TRP A 51 -15.17 2.70 7.40
N LEU A 52 -16.39 2.54 6.85
CA LEU A 52 -16.77 1.60 5.78
C LEU A 52 -15.76 1.43 4.61
N TYR A 53 -14.86 2.40 4.36
CA TYR A 53 -13.84 2.37 3.30
C TYR A 53 -12.48 3.03 3.68
N GLY A 54 -12.10 3.04 4.96
CA GLY A 54 -10.84 3.64 5.44
C GLY A 54 -11.05 4.60 6.61
N ALA A 55 -9.95 5.07 7.20
CA ALA A 55 -9.92 6.10 8.23
C ALA A 55 -10.72 7.35 7.78
N TYR A 56 -11.79 7.71 8.48
CA TYR A 56 -12.48 8.99 8.25
C TYR A 56 -11.67 10.11 8.89
N GLU A 57 -10.62 10.53 8.21
CA GLU A 57 -10.09 11.89 8.28
C GLU A 57 -10.53 12.56 6.99
N ALA A 58 -11.04 13.79 7.05
CA ALA A 58 -11.35 14.50 5.81
C ALA A 58 -10.03 14.66 5.06
N ILE A 59 -9.83 13.90 3.97
CA ILE A 59 -8.66 14.02 3.09
C ILE A 59 -8.41 15.49 2.74
N ASP A 60 -9.50 16.27 2.68
CA ASP A 60 -9.49 17.71 2.53
C ASP A 60 -8.59 18.45 3.53
N ASP A 61 -8.52 18.07 4.82
CA ASP A 61 -7.71 18.76 5.83
C ASP A 61 -6.21 18.50 5.61
N ALA A 62 -5.84 17.25 5.37
CA ALA A 62 -4.46 16.87 5.05
C ALA A 62 -4.00 17.52 3.73
N VAL A 63 -4.87 17.53 2.72
CA VAL A 63 -4.60 18.16 1.42
C VAL A 63 -4.52 19.68 1.55
N ALA A 64 -5.37 20.32 2.34
CA ALA A 64 -5.33 21.76 2.59
C ALA A 64 -4.01 22.18 3.22
N LEU A 65 -3.44 21.37 4.12
CA LEU A 65 -2.12 21.61 4.68
C LEU A 65 -1.03 21.59 3.59
N LEU A 66 -1.06 20.58 2.72
CA LEU A 66 -0.13 20.46 1.59
C LEU A 66 -0.27 21.62 0.60
N GLU A 67 -1.49 22.07 0.30
CA GLU A 67 -1.74 23.25 -0.52
C GLU A 67 -1.22 24.54 0.14
N THR A 68 -1.44 24.70 1.45
CA THR A 68 -1.00 25.88 2.22
C THR A 68 0.52 26.06 2.16
N TYR A 69 1.28 24.97 2.20
CA TYR A 69 2.74 25.02 2.06
C TYR A 69 3.24 25.01 0.60
N GLY A 70 2.32 25.01 -0.37
CA GLY A 70 2.61 24.99 -1.80
C GLY A 70 3.24 23.68 -2.27
N LEU A 71 2.95 22.56 -1.59
CA LEU A 71 3.48 21.22 -1.90
C LEU A 71 2.54 20.46 -2.85
N ALA A 72 1.24 20.71 -2.78
CA ALA A 72 0.25 20.10 -3.67
C ALA A 72 -0.75 21.14 -4.20
N ILE A 73 -1.50 20.75 -5.22
CA ILE A 73 -2.64 21.48 -5.79
C ILE A 73 -3.81 20.52 -5.86
N PHE A 74 -4.94 20.91 -5.30
CA PHE A 74 -6.18 20.17 -5.31
C PHE A 74 -7.22 20.86 -6.19
N ARG A 75 -7.78 20.10 -7.13
CA ARG A 75 -8.80 20.59 -8.06
C ARG A 75 -10.03 19.72 -7.96
N ARG A 76 -11.16 20.37 -7.70
CA ARG A 76 -12.48 19.77 -7.85
C ARG A 76 -13.04 20.19 -9.20
N SER A 77 -13.46 19.21 -9.99
CA SER A 77 -14.15 19.44 -11.25
C SER A 77 -15.49 18.70 -11.23
N GLY A 78 -16.53 19.38 -11.67
CA GLY A 78 -17.90 18.88 -11.69
C GLY A 78 -18.89 20.03 -11.53
N GLU A 79 -20.15 19.81 -11.87
CA GLU A 79 -21.21 20.81 -11.69
C GLU A 79 -21.77 20.73 -10.26
N PRO A 80 -21.97 21.87 -9.58
CA PRO A 80 -22.67 21.90 -8.29
C PRO A 80 -24.03 21.19 -8.40
N GLY A 81 -24.27 20.16 -7.58
CA GLY A 81 -25.50 19.36 -7.61
C GLY A 81 -25.46 18.12 -8.52
N SER A 82 -24.40 17.93 -9.32
CA SER A 82 -24.20 16.71 -10.10
C SER A 82 -23.50 15.60 -9.29
N LYS A 83 -23.86 14.35 -9.57
CA LYS A 83 -23.29 13.15 -8.91
C LYS A 83 -21.82 12.89 -9.26
N SER A 84 -21.29 13.50 -10.32
CA SER A 84 -19.90 13.30 -10.74
C SER A 84 -19.05 14.50 -10.35
N GLN A 85 -18.48 14.43 -9.14
CA GLN A 85 -17.40 15.31 -8.70
C GLN A 85 -16.09 14.52 -8.82
N ARG A 86 -15.15 15.03 -9.60
CA ARG A 86 -13.80 14.48 -9.72
C ARG A 86 -12.84 15.33 -8.92
N ASN A 87 -12.14 14.68 -8.00
CA ASN A 87 -11.04 15.26 -7.25
C ASN A 87 -9.73 14.91 -7.96
N SER A 88 -8.90 15.92 -8.22
CA SER A 88 -7.57 15.76 -8.82
C SER A 88 -6.53 16.40 -7.90
N LEU A 89 -5.54 15.62 -7.49
CA LEU A 89 -4.43 16.07 -6.65
C LEU A 89 -3.14 16.01 -7.46
N PHE A 90 -2.38 17.11 -7.48
CA PHE A 90 -1.12 17.22 -8.19
C PHE A 90 -0.04 17.68 -7.24
N LEU A 91 1.18 17.13 -7.35
CA LEU A 91 2.34 17.70 -6.68
C LEU A 91 2.81 18.95 -7.42
N THR A 92 3.27 19.95 -6.66
CA THR A 92 4.04 21.06 -7.24
C THR A 92 5.49 20.61 -7.43
N ALA A 93 6.30 21.40 -8.15
CA ALA A 93 7.74 21.16 -8.23
C ALA A 93 8.40 21.13 -6.84
N ARG A 94 7.91 21.97 -5.91
CA ARG A 94 8.36 21.98 -4.51
C ARG A 94 7.96 20.70 -3.79
N GLY A 95 6.71 20.25 -3.95
CA GLY A 95 6.25 18.99 -3.37
C GLY A 95 7.06 17.79 -3.86
N ALA A 96 7.33 17.73 -5.16
CA ALA A 96 8.18 16.69 -5.74
C ALA A 96 9.60 16.72 -5.16
N ALA A 97 10.20 17.90 -5.00
CA ALA A 97 11.52 18.05 -4.36
C ALA A 97 11.49 17.60 -2.88
N SER A 98 10.44 17.96 -2.14
CA SER A 98 10.27 17.51 -0.75
C SER A 98 10.11 15.99 -0.62
N VAL A 99 9.46 15.33 -1.58
CA VAL A 99 9.40 13.86 -1.62
C VAL A 99 10.78 13.26 -1.87
N ALA A 100 11.59 13.86 -2.75
CA ALA A 100 12.97 13.41 -2.98
C ALA A 100 13.86 13.58 -1.74
N GLU A 101 13.67 14.65 -0.98
CA GLU A 101 14.34 14.86 0.31
C GLU A 101 13.89 13.83 1.35
N LEU A 102 12.57 13.61 1.49
CA LEU A 102 11.98 12.60 2.37
C LEU A 102 12.53 11.20 2.11
N ALA A 103 12.79 10.84 0.85
CA ALA A 103 13.36 9.54 0.48
C ALA A 103 14.75 9.29 1.10
N THR A 104 15.49 10.35 1.41
CA THR A 104 16.83 10.29 2.03
C THR A 104 16.77 10.27 3.55
N ASP A 105 15.61 10.60 4.14
CA ASP A 105 15.42 10.60 5.59
C ASP A 105 15.42 9.15 6.11
N PRO A 106 16.17 8.86 7.20
CA PRO A 106 16.30 7.51 7.72
C PRO A 106 14.98 6.91 8.23
N VAL A 107 14.02 7.75 8.64
CA VAL A 107 12.73 7.34 9.18
C VAL A 107 11.63 7.52 8.14
N LEU A 108 11.48 8.74 7.62
CA LEU A 108 10.39 9.09 6.70
C LEU A 108 10.58 8.51 5.30
N GLY A 109 11.81 8.15 4.93
CA GLY A 109 12.10 7.43 3.69
C GLY A 109 11.41 6.07 3.63
N TRP A 110 10.97 5.52 4.76
CA TRP A 110 10.12 4.33 4.81
C TRP A 110 8.83 4.54 4.01
N TYR A 111 8.12 5.66 4.16
CA TYR A 111 6.86 5.92 3.44
C TYR A 111 7.05 6.02 1.93
N VAL A 112 8.21 6.53 1.47
CA VAL A 112 8.53 6.58 0.04
C VAL A 112 8.69 5.17 -0.51
N ARG A 113 9.49 4.32 0.15
CA ARG A 113 9.67 2.91 -0.25
C ARG A 113 8.34 2.14 -0.24
N GLN A 114 7.50 2.37 0.76
CA GLN A 114 6.17 1.75 0.81
C GLN A 114 5.27 2.24 -0.34
N ALA A 115 5.27 3.53 -0.65
CA ALA A 115 4.48 4.09 -1.74
C ALA A 115 4.88 3.49 -3.10
N GLU A 116 6.17 3.25 -3.32
CA GLU A 116 6.70 2.58 -4.51
C GLU A 116 6.17 1.14 -4.63
N LEU A 117 6.19 0.37 -3.54
CA LEU A 117 5.66 -1.00 -3.52
C LEU A 117 4.14 -1.04 -3.70
N VAL A 118 3.41 -0.11 -3.09
CA VAL A 118 1.97 0.04 -3.30
C VAL A 118 1.68 0.37 -4.78
N SER A 119 2.48 1.24 -5.39
CA SER A 119 2.35 1.58 -6.82
C SER A 119 2.64 0.38 -7.71
N LEU A 120 3.69 -0.40 -7.41
CA LEU A 120 4.02 -1.64 -8.11
C LEU A 120 2.84 -2.61 -8.06
N VAL A 121 2.28 -2.83 -6.87
CA VAL A 121 1.18 -3.79 -6.67
C VAL A 121 -0.13 -3.33 -7.31
N ALA A 122 -0.39 -2.02 -7.28
CA ALA A 122 -1.57 -1.43 -7.90
C ALA A 122 -1.51 -1.47 -9.43
N GLY A 123 -0.33 -1.25 -10.02
CA GLY A 123 -0.15 -1.10 -11.47
C GLY A 123 -1.11 -0.05 -12.04
N ASP A 124 -1.69 -0.36 -13.21
CA ASP A 124 -2.69 0.50 -13.88
C ASP A 124 -4.14 0.26 -13.39
N THR A 125 -4.31 -0.44 -12.26
CA THR A 125 -5.63 -0.84 -11.77
C THR A 125 -6.41 0.36 -11.22
N VAL A 126 -7.65 0.54 -11.69
CA VAL A 126 -8.53 1.60 -11.19
C VAL A 126 -9.04 1.33 -9.77
N GLY A 127 -9.35 2.41 -9.04
CA GLY A 127 -9.69 2.34 -7.61
C GLY A 127 -10.86 1.42 -7.24
N SER A 128 -11.84 1.19 -8.14
CA SER A 128 -12.93 0.23 -7.89
C SER A 128 -12.43 -1.22 -7.86
N LYS A 129 -11.58 -1.60 -8.82
CA LYS A 129 -10.97 -2.93 -8.89
C LYS A 129 -9.97 -3.17 -7.76
N LEU A 130 -9.25 -2.13 -7.33
CA LEU A 130 -8.39 -2.21 -6.15
C LEU A 130 -9.20 -2.47 -4.86
N LYS A 131 -10.43 -1.97 -4.78
CA LYS A 131 -11.33 -2.29 -3.66
C LYS A 131 -11.80 -3.74 -3.74
N GLU A 132 -12.19 -4.22 -4.92
CA GLU A 132 -12.57 -5.63 -5.12
C GLU A 132 -11.46 -6.58 -4.64
N ARG A 133 -10.20 -6.34 -5.04
CA ARG A 133 -9.04 -7.10 -4.56
C ARG A 133 -8.87 -7.09 -3.04
N GLN A 134 -9.14 -5.95 -2.39
CA GLN A 134 -9.13 -5.87 -0.93
C GLN A 134 -10.23 -6.75 -0.30
N TYR A 135 -11.41 -6.82 -0.93
CA TYR A 135 -12.52 -7.65 -0.45
C TYR A 135 -12.33 -9.15 -0.69
N GLU A 136 -11.48 -9.57 -1.62
CA GLU A 136 -11.12 -10.99 -1.84
C GLU A 136 -10.33 -11.57 -0.65
N GLN A 137 -9.72 -10.71 0.17
CA GLN A 137 -9.01 -11.12 1.38
C GLN A 137 -10.01 -11.46 2.51
N ALA A 138 -10.14 -12.75 2.83
CA ALA A 138 -11.16 -13.27 3.75
C ALA A 138 -11.13 -12.62 5.15
N THR A 139 -9.94 -12.32 5.68
CA THR A 139 -9.76 -11.61 6.96
C THR A 139 -10.31 -10.18 6.91
N TYR A 140 -10.13 -9.49 5.77
CA TYR A 140 -10.66 -8.16 5.55
C TYR A 140 -12.19 -8.17 5.34
N ALA A 141 -12.69 -9.13 4.56
CA ALA A 141 -14.12 -9.32 4.31
C ALA A 141 -14.90 -9.67 5.61
N GLY A 142 -14.29 -10.42 6.51
CA GLY A 142 -14.88 -10.86 7.77
C GLY A 142 -14.77 -9.87 8.93
N THR A 143 -14.00 -8.78 8.79
CA THR A 143 -13.88 -7.76 9.86
C THR A 143 -15.20 -6.98 9.96
N GLU A 144 -15.80 -6.86 11.16
CA GLU A 144 -16.98 -6.02 11.40
C GLU A 144 -16.65 -4.53 11.36
N LEU A 145 -17.60 -3.72 10.87
CA LEU A 145 -17.42 -2.27 10.75
C LEU A 145 -17.07 -1.64 12.10
N GLY A 146 -16.03 -0.79 12.13
CA GLY A 146 -15.53 -0.18 13.37
C GLY A 146 -14.44 -0.97 14.10
N LEU A 147 -14.20 -2.24 13.75
CA LEU A 147 -13.13 -3.05 14.36
C LEU A 147 -11.79 -2.94 13.63
N ARG A 148 -10.71 -3.18 14.37
CA ARG A 148 -9.35 -3.25 13.82
C ARG A 148 -9.25 -4.45 12.88
N ILE A 149 -8.70 -4.20 11.69
CA ILE A 149 -8.41 -5.25 10.71
C ILE A 149 -7.33 -6.15 11.32
N ALA A 150 -7.61 -7.44 11.41
CA ALA A 150 -6.66 -8.39 11.96
C ALA A 150 -5.46 -8.58 11.02
N SER A 151 -4.28 -8.76 11.60
CA SER A 151 -3.09 -9.08 10.84
C SER A 151 -3.21 -10.49 10.24
N ILE A 152 -2.63 -10.66 9.05
CA ILE A 152 -2.48 -11.94 8.36
C ILE A 152 -1.02 -12.43 8.34
N ALA A 153 -0.11 -11.72 9.02
CA ALA A 153 1.33 -11.92 8.93
C ALA A 153 1.78 -13.39 9.09
N ASP A 154 1.19 -14.14 10.02
CA ASP A 154 1.56 -15.55 10.23
C ASP A 154 1.22 -16.43 9.03
N GLY A 155 0.06 -16.23 8.41
CA GLY A 155 -0.33 -16.93 7.18
C GLY A 155 0.58 -16.55 6.01
N VAL A 156 0.93 -15.28 5.90
CA VAL A 156 1.85 -14.78 4.85
C VAL A 156 3.25 -15.36 5.02
N ARG A 157 3.76 -15.49 6.26
CA ARG A 157 5.05 -16.15 6.53
C ARG A 157 5.09 -17.60 6.06
N VAL A 158 4.00 -18.36 6.29
CA VAL A 158 3.89 -19.74 5.81
C VAL A 158 3.93 -19.79 4.28
N ARG A 159 3.16 -18.91 3.61
CA ARG A 159 3.13 -18.83 2.14
C ARG A 159 4.49 -18.45 1.55
N LEU A 160 5.19 -17.49 2.17
CA LEU A 160 6.52 -17.04 1.78
C LEU A 160 7.58 -18.16 1.87
N GLN A 161 7.55 -18.96 2.94
CA GLN A 161 8.46 -20.09 3.11
C GLN A 161 8.26 -21.17 2.03
N ALA A 162 7.00 -21.45 1.68
CA ALA A 162 6.67 -22.39 0.61
C ALA A 162 7.25 -21.92 -0.75
N MET A 163 7.07 -20.64 -1.07
CA MET A 163 7.59 -20.03 -2.32
C MET A 163 9.11 -20.03 -2.42
N THR A 164 9.77 -19.67 -1.33
CA THR A 164 11.25 -19.62 -1.28
C THR A 164 11.85 -21.02 -1.44
N THR A 165 11.20 -22.05 -0.89
CA THR A 165 11.61 -23.46 -1.04
C THR A 165 11.45 -23.95 -2.48
N GLN A 166 10.35 -23.61 -3.14
CA GLN A 166 10.12 -23.96 -4.56
C GLN A 166 11.12 -23.28 -5.49
N SER A 167 11.43 -22.00 -5.24
CA SER A 167 12.40 -21.22 -6.03
C SER A 167 13.83 -21.79 -5.92
N ASN A 168 14.22 -22.27 -4.73
CA ASN A 168 15.53 -22.90 -4.53
C ASN A 168 15.59 -24.34 -5.08
N GLY A 169 14.50 -25.11 -5.00
CA GLY A 169 14.44 -26.49 -5.50
C GLY A 169 14.46 -26.64 -7.02
N GLY A 170 14.14 -25.58 -7.77
CA GLY A 170 14.21 -25.56 -9.24
C GLY A 170 15.63 -25.46 -9.82
N LEU A 171 16.65 -25.22 -8.98
CA LEU A 171 18.05 -25.08 -9.41
C LEU A 171 18.88 -26.37 -9.28
N GLU A 172 18.32 -27.46 -8.75
CA GLU A 172 19.04 -28.72 -8.50
C GLU A 172 18.69 -29.87 -9.48
N GLY A 173 17.89 -29.61 -10.51
CA GLY A 173 17.35 -30.64 -11.42
C GLY A 173 17.63 -30.41 -12.90
N ASP A 174 18.89 -30.30 -13.31
CA ASP A 174 19.33 -30.46 -14.71
C ASP A 174 20.81 -30.85 -14.73
N GLY A 175 21.07 -32.12 -14.47
CA GLY A 175 22.42 -32.67 -14.39
C GLY A 175 22.44 -34.19 -14.32
N GLU A 176 21.88 -34.84 -15.34
CA GLU A 176 22.20 -36.23 -15.67
C GLU A 176 22.51 -36.36 -17.17
#